data_AF-A0AA48H994-F1
#
_entry.id   AF-A0AA48H994-F1
#
_cell.length_a   1.000
_cell.length_b   1.000
_cell.length_c   1.000
_cell.angle_alpha   90.00
_cell.angle_beta   90.00
_cell.angle_gamma   90.00
#
_symmetry.space_group_name_H-M   'P 1'
#
loop_
_entity.id
_entity.type
_entity.pdbx_description
1 polymer ?
#
loop_
_entity_poly.entity_id
_entity_poly.type
_entity_poly.pdbx_seq_one_letter_code
_entity_poly.pdbx_strand_id
1 'polypeptide(L)'
;MKGLIAAIGIVMVTPWMAQANGPQEVTVHARETDRRIACYRELHVPAQYDVEEILVTPAVQYYFRRANGIVELRETPAVYEERRTLVREARIVLREVACASR
;
A
#
# COMPACT_ATOMS: atom_id res chain seq x y z
N MET A 1 -44.58 -30.08 -90.19
CA MET A 1 -45.95 -30.38 -89.72
C MET A 1 -45.89 -30.61 -88.22
N LYS A 2 -46.90 -30.08 -87.51
CA LYS A 2 -47.06 -30.02 -86.05
C LYS A 2 -47.00 -31.40 -85.40
N GLY A 3 -46.52 -31.47 -84.16
CA GLY A 3 -46.58 -32.69 -83.34
C GLY A 3 -46.13 -32.47 -81.89
N LEU A 4 -47.06 -31.99 -81.06
CA LEU A 4 -47.02 -31.86 -79.60
C LEU A 4 -46.98 -33.22 -78.89
N ILE A 5 -46.02 -33.47 -77.98
CA ILE A 5 -46.08 -34.44 -76.85
C ILE A 5 -44.95 -34.03 -75.88
N ALA A 6 -45.04 -33.93 -74.55
CA ALA A 6 -46.09 -33.87 -73.55
C ALA A 6 -45.46 -33.29 -72.27
N ALA A 7 -46.24 -32.57 -71.49
CA ALA A 7 -45.85 -32.05 -70.18
C ALA A 7 -45.81 -33.17 -69.14
N ILE A 8 -44.69 -33.33 -68.43
CA ILE A 8 -44.64 -34.00 -67.11
C ILE A 8 -43.60 -33.28 -66.25
N GLY A 9 -44.03 -32.74 -65.12
CA GLY A 9 -43.15 -32.13 -64.15
C GLY A 9 -43.92 -31.54 -62.98
N ILE A 10 -44.60 -32.39 -62.20
CA ILE A 10 -45.04 -32.02 -60.86
C ILE A 10 -43.77 -31.84 -60.03
N VAL A 11 -43.36 -30.59 -59.83
CA VAL A 11 -42.31 -30.27 -58.87
C VAL A 11 -42.95 -30.34 -57.48
N MET A 12 -42.72 -31.46 -56.80
CA MET A 12 -43.04 -31.60 -55.38
C MET A 12 -42.25 -30.54 -54.60
N VAL A 13 -42.95 -29.53 -54.08
CA VAL A 13 -42.38 -28.58 -53.13
C VAL A 13 -42.11 -29.35 -51.85
N THR A 14 -40.87 -29.74 -51.62
CA THR A 14 -40.46 -30.31 -50.34
C THR A 14 -40.48 -29.20 -49.28
N PRO A 15 -41.03 -29.44 -48.08
CA PRO A 15 -40.98 -28.46 -47.00
C PRO A 15 -39.53 -28.30 -46.57
N TRP A 16 -38.95 -27.15 -46.87
CA TRP A 16 -37.67 -26.70 -46.35
C TRP A 16 -37.70 -26.76 -44.82
N MET A 17 -36.76 -27.53 -44.29
CA MET A 17 -36.60 -27.82 -42.88
C MET A 17 -36.40 -26.54 -42.08
N ALA A 18 -37.12 -26.44 -40.96
CA ALA A 18 -36.90 -25.45 -39.92
C ALA A 18 -35.46 -25.58 -39.38
N GLN A 19 -34.65 -24.56 -39.64
CA GLN A 19 -33.32 -24.41 -39.05
C GLN A 19 -33.48 -24.03 -37.57
N ALA A 20 -33.48 -25.02 -36.68
CA ALA A 20 -33.41 -24.78 -35.25
C ALA A 20 -31.99 -24.33 -34.88
N ASN A 21 -31.81 -23.03 -34.58
CA ASN A 21 -30.59 -22.52 -33.98
C ASN A 21 -30.49 -23.08 -32.56
N GLY A 22 -29.58 -24.03 -32.35
CA GLY A 22 -29.27 -24.57 -31.02
C GLY A 22 -28.69 -23.50 -30.08
N PRO A 23 -28.75 -23.71 -28.75
CA PRO A 23 -28.23 -22.76 -27.78
C PRO A 23 -26.71 -22.64 -27.89
N GLN A 24 -26.21 -21.41 -28.05
CA GLN A 24 -24.77 -21.13 -28.00
C GLN A 24 -24.34 -21.04 -26.54
N GLU A 25 -23.49 -21.97 -26.12
CA GLU A 25 -22.90 -21.99 -24.78
C GLU A 25 -21.76 -20.96 -24.73
N VAL A 26 -22.02 -19.83 -24.04
CA VAL A 26 -21.03 -18.78 -23.83
C VAL A 26 -20.15 -19.17 -22.65
N THR A 27 -18.98 -19.75 -22.92
CA THR A 27 -18.00 -20.05 -21.87
C THR A 27 -17.21 -18.79 -21.52
N VAL A 28 -17.49 -18.20 -20.35
CA VAL A 28 -16.72 -17.09 -19.79
C VAL A 28 -15.43 -17.65 -19.21
N HIS A 29 -14.36 -17.65 -20.01
CA HIS A 29 -13.03 -17.99 -19.54
C HIS A 29 -12.39 -16.77 -18.86
N ALA A 30 -12.35 -16.75 -17.52
CA ALA A 30 -11.53 -15.79 -16.81
C ALA A 30 -10.05 -16.11 -17.10
N ARG A 31 -9.40 -15.29 -17.93
CA ARG A 31 -7.93 -15.34 -18.08
C ARG A 31 -7.31 -14.75 -16.82
N GLU A 32 -6.70 -15.60 -15.99
CA GLU A 32 -5.72 -15.17 -14.99
C GLU A 32 -4.56 -14.49 -15.74
N THR A 33 -4.66 -13.17 -15.87
CA THR A 33 -3.56 -12.32 -16.31
C THR A 33 -3.37 -11.32 -15.20
N ASP A 34 -2.29 -11.51 -14.44
CA ASP A 34 -1.87 -10.55 -13.43
C ASP A 34 -1.68 -9.18 -14.11
N ARG A 35 -2.55 -8.23 -13.78
CA ARG A 35 -2.53 -6.88 -14.33
C ARG A 35 -2.01 -5.95 -13.26
N ARG A 36 -0.82 -5.41 -13.45
CA ARG A 36 -0.23 -4.39 -12.58
C ARG A 36 -1.10 -3.12 -12.58
N ILE A 37 -1.73 -2.82 -11.44
CA ILE A 37 -2.65 -1.67 -11.28
C ILE A 37 -1.91 -0.41 -10.80
N ALA A 38 -0.94 -0.56 -9.89
CA ALA A 38 -0.19 0.56 -9.32
C ALA A 38 1.18 0.08 -8.80
N CYS A 39 2.11 1.02 -8.62
CA CYS A 39 3.42 0.76 -8.03
C CYS A 39 3.59 1.61 -6.78
N TYR A 40 4.11 0.99 -5.73
CA TYR A 40 4.34 1.66 -4.46
C TYR A 40 5.80 1.46 -4.05
N ARG A 41 6.33 2.45 -3.34
CA ARG A 41 7.61 2.36 -2.65
C ARG A 41 7.36 2.33 -1.16
N GLU A 42 8.03 1.42 -0.48
CA GLU A 42 8.07 1.38 0.98
C GLU A 42 8.93 2.52 1.53
N LEU A 43 8.37 3.26 2.47
CA LEU A 43 9.07 4.30 3.23
C LEU A 43 9.01 3.93 4.71
N HIS A 44 10.19 3.79 5.32
CA HIS A 44 10.29 3.55 6.75
C HIS A 44 10.24 4.87 7.49
N VAL A 45 9.16 5.07 8.25
CA VAL A 45 9.01 6.22 9.14
C VAL A 45 9.49 5.80 10.53
N PRO A 46 10.51 6.48 11.10
CA PRO A 46 11.02 6.14 12.42
C PRO A 46 9.98 6.46 13.50
N ALA A 47 10.15 5.83 14.67
CA ALA A 47 9.35 6.12 15.84
C ALA A 47 9.55 7.59 16.27
N GLN A 48 8.46 8.22 16.70
CA GLN A 48 8.45 9.60 17.19
C GLN A 48 8.32 9.57 18.71
N TYR A 49 9.22 10.28 19.38
CA TYR A 49 9.26 10.41 20.83
C TYR A 49 9.09 11.88 21.20
N ASP A 50 8.34 12.13 22.26
CA ASP A 50 8.36 13.38 22.99
C ASP A 50 9.46 13.30 24.04
N VAL A 51 10.25 14.37 24.19
CA VAL A 51 11.45 14.38 25.02
C VAL A 51 11.30 15.51 26.03
N GLU A 52 11.30 15.15 27.31
CA GLU A 52 11.22 16.08 28.41
C GLU A 52 12.48 15.96 29.28
N GLU A 53 13.12 17.10 29.57
CA GLU A 53 14.22 17.16 30.53
C GLU A 53 13.68 17.51 31.91
N ILE A 54 13.83 16.59 32.85
CA ILE A 54 13.33 16.76 34.21
C ILE A 54 14.53 17.05 35.11
N LEU A 55 14.48 18.17 35.85
CA LEU A 55 15.48 18.49 36.85
C LEU A 55 15.38 17.50 38.02
N VAL A 56 16.42 16.68 38.19
CA VAL A 56 16.51 15.70 39.30
C VAL A 56 17.16 16.34 40.51
N THR A 57 18.30 16.99 40.29
CA THR A 57 19.08 17.65 41.34
C THR A 57 19.40 19.07 40.91
N PRO A 58 18.99 20.10 41.68
CA PRO A 58 19.35 21.48 41.36
C PRO A 58 20.85 21.70 41.53
N ALA A 59 21.39 22.72 40.86
CA ALA A 59 22.74 23.17 41.12
C ALA A 59 22.84 23.66 42.58
N VAL A 60 23.88 23.23 43.30
CA VAL A 60 24.09 23.61 44.70
C VAL A 60 25.46 24.23 44.87
N GLN A 61 25.49 25.42 45.44
CA GLN A 61 26.72 26.11 45.82
C GLN A 61 27.01 25.90 47.30
N TYR A 62 28.28 25.69 47.64
CA TYR A 62 28.71 25.51 49.02
C TYR A 62 30.11 26.05 49.27
N TYR A 63 30.35 26.50 50.51
CA TYR A 63 31.65 26.99 50.93
C TYR A 63 32.49 25.84 51.50
N PHE A 64 33.72 25.71 51.03
CA PHE A 64 34.69 24.73 51.51
C PHE A 64 35.90 25.44 52.09
N ARG A 65 36.16 25.25 53.39
CA ARG A 65 37.33 25.83 54.05
C ARG A 65 38.51 24.87 53.96
N ARG A 66 39.63 25.35 53.40
CA ARG A 66 40.89 24.62 53.36
C ARG A 66 41.65 24.77 54.67
N ALA A 67 42.55 23.82 54.94
CA ALA A 67 43.41 23.82 56.12
C ALA A 67 44.34 25.05 56.20
N ASN A 68 44.62 25.72 55.07
CA ASN A 68 45.41 26.95 54.99
C ASN A 68 44.59 28.24 55.23
N GLY A 69 43.33 28.14 55.65
CA GLY A 69 42.48 29.28 56.01
C GLY A 69 41.70 29.91 54.86
N ILE A 70 41.97 29.53 53.60
CA ILE A 70 41.21 29.99 52.43
C ILE A 70 39.82 29.33 52.42
N VAL A 71 38.79 30.11 52.10
CA VAL A 71 37.43 29.61 51.86
C VAL A 71 37.16 29.65 50.36
N GLU A 72 36.83 28.50 49.80
CA GLU A 72 36.46 28.35 48.39
C GLU A 72 34.95 28.29 48.26
N LEU A 73 34.39 28.98 47.27
CA LEU A 73 33.04 28.73 46.80
C LEU A 73 33.12 27.63 45.74
N ARG A 74 32.38 26.54 45.95
CA ARG A 74 32.29 25.41 45.03
C ARG A 74 30.85 25.24 44.57
N GLU A 75 30.68 24.69 43.38
CA GLU A 75 29.38 24.40 42.80
C GLU A 75 29.31 22.94 42.37
N THR A 76 28.24 22.26 42.75
CA THR A 76 27.80 21.00 42.17
C THR A 76 26.78 21.33 41.08
N PRO A 77 27.00 20.91 39.82
CA PRO A 77 26.11 21.25 38.72
C PRO A 77 24.74 20.57 38.86
N ALA A 78 23.74 21.14 38.19
CA ALA A 78 22.41 20.53 38.10
C ALA A 78 22.47 19.22 37.30
N VAL A 79 21.67 18.25 37.73
CA VAL A 79 21.52 16.95 37.05
C VAL A 79 20.10 16.85 36.50
N TYR A 80 20.02 16.58 35.19
CA TYR A 80 18.77 16.41 34.46
C TYR A 80 18.62 14.96 34.02
N GLU A 81 17.39 14.46 34.04
CA GLU A 81 17.03 13.16 33.47
C GLU A 81 16.17 13.39 32.23
N GLU A 82 16.56 12.74 31.13
CA GLU A 82 15.83 12.81 29.87
C GLU A 82 14.75 11.72 29.86
N ARG A 83 13.48 12.14 29.92
CA ARG A 83 12.34 11.24 29.82
C ARG A 83 11.80 11.25 28.39
N ARG A 84 11.85 10.08 27.75
CA ARG A 84 11.29 9.86 26.42
C ARG A 84 9.93 9.18 26.52
N THR A 85 8.91 9.80 25.94
CA THR A 85 7.58 9.21 25.83
C THR A 85 7.30 8.90 24.36
N LEU A 86 7.00 7.65 24.05
CA LEU A 86 6.66 7.26 22.69
C LEU A 86 5.32 7.88 22.27
N VAL A 87 5.34 8.67 21.20
CA VAL A 87 4.13 9.30 20.63
C VAL A 87 3.60 8.47 19.47
N ARG A 88 4.50 7.93 18.62
CA ARG A 88 4.14 7.07 17.49
C ARG A 88 5.20 6.02 17.25
N GLU A 89 4.75 4.78 17.08
CA GLU A 89 5.59 3.67 16.67
C GLU A 89 6.22 3.88 15.28
N ALA A 90 7.35 3.21 15.06
CA ALA A 90 7.93 3.11 13.73
C ALA A 90 6.97 2.34 12.81
N ARG A 91 6.81 2.82 11.57
CA ARG A 91 5.89 2.20 10.61
C ARG A 91 6.35 2.32 9.18
N ILE A 92 5.93 1.38 8.36
CA ILE A 92 6.14 1.40 6.91
C ILE A 92 4.93 2.08 6.26
N VAL A 93 5.19 3.05 5.40
CA VAL A 93 4.18 3.73 4.60
C VAL A 93 4.44 3.42 3.13
N LEU A 94 3.38 3.08 2.41
CA LEU A 94 3.44 2.90 0.96
C LEU A 94 3.18 4.25 0.28
N ARG A 95 4.17 4.74 -0.46
CA ARG A 95 4.01 5.92 -1.31
C ARG A 95 3.87 5.46 -2.74
N GLU A 96 2.79 5.87 -3.39
CA GLU A 96 2.59 5.59 -4.81
C GLU A 96 3.69 6.24 -5.65
N VAL A 97 4.18 5.49 -6.64
CA VAL A 97 5.20 5.91 -7.59
C VAL A 97 4.80 5.48 -8.99
N ALA A 98 5.34 6.16 -9.99
CA ALA A 98 5.16 5.72 -11.37
C ALA A 98 5.70 4.29 -11.55
N CYS A 99 4.89 3.42 -12.13
CA CYS A 99 5.37 2.12 -12.57
C CYS A 99 6.38 2.33 -13.70
N ALA A 100 7.64 1.95 -13.48
CA ALA A 100 8.62 1.95 -14.55
C ALA A 100 8.13 1.00 -15.66
N SER A 101 7.89 1.54 -16.86
CA SER A 101 7.82 0.72 -18.07
C SER A 101 9.26 0.38 -18.46
N ARG A 102 9.62 -0.89 -18.33
CA ARG A 102 10.89 -1.40 -18.81
C ARG A 102 10.83 -1.55 -20.33
#